data_AF-A0A1I1NML5-F1
#
_entry.id   AF-A0A1I1NML5-F1
#
_cell.length_a   1.000
_cell.length_b   1.000
_cell.length_c   1.000
_cell.angle_alpha   90.00
_cell.angle_beta   90.00
_cell.angle_gamma   90.00
#
_symmetry.space_group_name_H-M   'P 1'
#
loop_
_entity.id
_entity.type
_entity.pdbx_description
1 polymer ?
#
loop_
_entity_poly.entity_id
_entity_poly.type
_entity_poly.pdbx_seq_one_letter_code
_entity_poly.pdbx_strand_id
1 'polypeptide(L)'
;MGAELLKNHFDNFVNRLGAYIGQVIKNHIAQDFYWYEASSVYNYSPNLDGADRNTKVQSVLYSKKKDILISPLNVASQCLKGSSPYSSFLTYVEEMIEQHS
;
A
#
# COMPACT_ATOMS: atom_id res chain seq x y z
N MET A 1 29.61 0.36 0.33
CA MET A 1 29.13 -0.56 1.39
C MET A 1 27.72 -0.23 1.89
N GLY A 2 27.45 0.90 2.55
CA GLY A 2 26.10 1.19 3.10
C GLY A 2 24.97 1.28 2.06
N ALA A 3 25.17 2.04 0.99
CA ALA A 3 24.18 2.17 -0.10
C ALA A 3 23.88 0.84 -0.81
N GLU A 4 24.88 -0.04 -0.90
CA GLU A 4 24.77 -1.35 -1.55
C GLU A 4 23.97 -2.35 -0.70
N LEU A 5 24.18 -2.34 0.62
CA LEU A 5 23.35 -3.10 1.56
C LEU A 5 21.90 -2.64 1.52
N LEU A 6 21.64 -1.33 1.47
CA LEU A 6 20.29 -0.80 1.33
C LEU A 6 19.65 -1.20 0.00
N LYS A 7 20.40 -1.15 -1.10
CA LYS A 7 19.92 -1.60 -2.41
C LYS A 7 19.54 -3.09 -2.41
N ASN A 8 20.37 -3.94 -1.81
CA ASN A 8 20.13 -5.39 -1.76
C ASN A 8 18.97 -5.79 -0.84
N HIS A 9 18.59 -4.92 0.10
CA HIS A 9 17.48 -5.14 1.02
C HIS A 9 16.31 -4.18 0.81
N PHE A 10 16.25 -3.50 -0.34
CA PHE A 10 15.25 -2.49 -0.62
C PHE A 10 13.82 -3.04 -0.48
N ASP A 11 13.55 -4.21 -1.06
CA ASP A 11 12.24 -4.86 -0.97
C ASP A 11 11.83 -5.15 0.49
N ASN A 12 12.77 -5.61 1.33
CA ASN A 12 12.51 -5.85 2.75
C ASN A 12 12.23 -4.55 3.50
N PHE A 13 12.94 -3.48 3.17
CA PHE A 13 12.73 -2.17 3.76
C PHE A 13 11.36 -1.59 3.38
N VAL A 14 11.01 -1.63 2.08
CA VAL A 14 9.69 -1.25 1.56
C VAL A 14 8.58 -2.04 2.25
N ASN A 15 8.71 -3.37 2.35
CA ASN A 15 7.68 -4.21 2.94
C ASN A 15 7.41 -3.84 4.40
N ARG A 16 8.47 -3.62 5.20
CA ARG A 16 8.33 -3.25 6.62
C ARG A 16 7.72 -1.87 6.78
N LEU A 17 8.21 -0.90 6.01
CA LEU A 17 7.73 0.48 6.07
C LEU A 17 6.27 0.57 5.59
N GLY A 18 5.95 -0.04 4.46
CA GLY A 18 4.60 -0.08 3.90
C GLY A 18 3.60 -0.80 4.81
N ALA A 19 4.00 -1.92 5.43
CA ALA A 19 3.14 -2.61 6.39
C ALA A 19 2.83 -1.75 7.62
N TYR A 20 3.83 -1.03 8.15
CA TYR A 20 3.62 -0.09 9.25
C TYR A 20 2.66 1.05 8.86
N ILE A 21 2.91 1.70 7.71
CA ILE A 21 2.06 2.78 7.19
C ILE A 21 0.62 2.29 7.01
N GLY A 22 0.44 1.12 6.39
CA GLY A 22 -0.89 0.53 6.23
C GLY A 22 -1.56 0.20 7.55
N GLN A 23 -0.81 -0.24 8.56
CA GLN A 23 -1.37 -0.48 9.88
C GLN A 23 -1.85 0.82 10.56
N VAL A 24 -1.12 1.93 10.38
CA VAL A 24 -1.56 3.25 10.86
C VAL A 24 -2.86 3.65 10.16
N ILE A 25 -2.92 3.57 8.83
CA ILE A 25 -4.14 3.89 8.06
C ILE A 25 -5.31 3.03 8.54
N LYS A 26 -5.14 1.70 8.56
CA LYS A 26 -6.17 0.73 8.97
C LYS A 26 -6.76 1.01 10.36
N ASN A 27 -5.95 1.52 11.30
CA ASN A 27 -6.40 1.84 12.65
C ASN A 27 -7.26 3.10 12.76
N HIS A 28 -7.29 3.94 11.71
CA HIS A 28 -7.97 5.24 11.71
C HIS A 28 -9.07 5.36 10.65
N ILE A 29 -9.24 4.34 9.79
CA ILE A 29 -10.32 4.27 8.80
C ILE A 29 -11.44 3.31 9.24
N ALA A 30 -12.51 3.25 8.46
CA ALA A 30 -13.63 2.36 8.72
C ALA A 30 -13.22 0.89 8.96
N GLN A 31 -13.93 0.21 9.86
CA GLN A 31 -13.62 -1.16 10.30
C GLN A 31 -13.83 -2.25 9.22
N ASP A 32 -14.23 -1.88 8.01
CA ASP A 32 -14.44 -2.79 6.89
C ASP A 32 -13.20 -3.01 6.00
N PHE A 33 -12.06 -2.41 6.34
CA PHE A 33 -10.79 -2.63 5.64
C PHE A 33 -9.93 -3.72 6.30
N TYR A 34 -9.52 -4.72 5.50
CA TYR A 34 -8.69 -5.84 5.94
C TYR A 34 -7.51 -6.05 5.01
N TRP A 35 -6.46 -6.71 5.52
CA TRP A 35 -5.32 -7.12 4.73
C TRP A 35 -5.68 -8.32 3.84
N TYR A 36 -5.38 -8.21 2.56
CA TYR A 36 -5.52 -9.29 1.58
C TYR A 36 -4.29 -9.35 0.68
N GLU A 37 -4.07 -10.49 0.04
CA GLU A 37 -3.20 -10.56 -1.13
C GLU A 37 -3.89 -9.87 -2.32
N ALA A 38 -3.16 -9.00 -3.03
CA ALA A 38 -3.68 -8.26 -4.17
C ALA A 38 -4.28 -9.19 -5.25
N SER A 39 -3.64 -10.34 -5.51
CA SER A 39 -4.14 -11.37 -6.43
C SER A 39 -5.55 -11.87 -6.06
N SER A 40 -5.81 -12.07 -4.78
CA SER A 40 -7.12 -12.48 -4.29
C SER A 40 -8.18 -11.39 -4.49
N VAL A 41 -7.80 -10.12 -4.33
CA VAL A 41 -8.69 -8.98 -4.57
C VAL A 41 -9.02 -8.87 -6.05
N TYR A 42 -8.04 -8.93 -6.95
CA TYR A 42 -8.29 -8.85 -8.40
C TYR A 42 -9.10 -10.01 -8.95
N ASN A 43 -8.97 -11.21 -8.38
CA ASN A 43 -9.83 -12.34 -8.73
C ASN A 43 -11.30 -12.11 -8.30
N TYR A 44 -11.51 -11.39 -7.19
CA TYR A 44 -12.84 -11.09 -6.67
C TYR A 44 -13.49 -9.86 -7.35
N SER A 45 -12.73 -8.78 -7.53
CA SER A 45 -13.16 -7.56 -8.22
C SER A 45 -12.21 -7.24 -9.38
N PRO A 46 -12.47 -7.83 -10.57
CA PRO A 46 -11.60 -7.70 -11.74
C PRO A 46 -11.66 -6.32 -12.39
N ASN A 47 -12.52 -5.41 -11.92
CA ASN A 47 -12.64 -4.04 -12.42
C ASN A 47 -11.82 -3.05 -11.59
N LEU A 48 -11.24 -3.46 -10.45
CA LEU A 48 -10.31 -2.61 -9.72
C LEU A 48 -9.09 -2.34 -10.59
N ASP A 49 -8.99 -1.09 -11.04
CA ASP A 49 -7.90 -0.62 -11.86
C ASP A 49 -6.71 -0.35 -10.93
N GLY A 50 -5.79 -1.29 -10.91
CA GLY A 50 -4.59 -1.20 -10.09
C GLY A 50 -3.39 -1.26 -11.01
N ALA A 51 -2.55 -0.23 -10.93
CA ALA A 51 -1.19 -0.27 -11.46
C ALA A 51 -0.36 -1.49 -10.93
N ASP A 52 -0.91 -2.22 -9.95
CA ASP A 52 -0.36 -3.40 -9.29
C ASP A 52 -0.83 -4.76 -9.84
N ARG A 53 -1.60 -4.86 -10.94
CA ARG A 53 -1.97 -6.19 -11.51
C ARG A 53 -0.77 -7.05 -11.89
N ASN A 54 0.36 -6.43 -12.21
CA ASN A 54 1.59 -7.10 -12.63
C ASN A 54 2.69 -7.11 -11.56
N THR A 55 2.47 -6.54 -10.39
CA THR A 55 3.47 -6.56 -9.32
C THR A 55 3.31 -7.83 -8.48
N LYS A 56 4.46 -8.36 -8.01
CA LYS A 56 4.57 -9.53 -7.13
C LYS A 56 3.49 -9.52 -6.03
N VAL A 57 3.13 -10.70 -5.53
CA VAL A 57 2.27 -10.92 -4.35
C VAL A 57 2.56 -9.84 -3.29
N GLN A 58 1.64 -8.88 -3.19
CA GLN A 58 1.71 -7.75 -2.27
C GLN A 58 0.45 -7.74 -1.41
N SER A 59 0.61 -7.38 -0.15
CA SER A 59 -0.51 -7.19 0.76
C SER A 59 -1.12 -5.80 0.57
N VAL A 60 -2.43 -5.75 0.43
CA VAL A 60 -3.23 -4.53 0.25
C VAL A 60 -4.29 -4.44 1.33
N LEU A 61 -4.71 -3.22 1.66
CA LEU A 61 -5.92 -3.01 2.45
C LEU A 61 -7.10 -2.96 1.50
N TYR A 62 -8.13 -3.77 1.76
CA TYR A 62 -9.29 -3.84 0.90
C TYR A 62 -10.57 -3.86 1.72
N SER A 63 -11.53 -3.03 1.32
CA SER A 63 -12.92 -3.11 1.77
C SER A 63 -13.74 -3.82 0.70
N LYS A 64 -14.20 -5.03 1.02
CA LYS A 64 -15.18 -5.77 0.19
C LYS A 64 -16.51 -5.04 0.05
N LYS A 65 -16.90 -4.30 1.10
CA LYS A 65 -18.20 -3.62 1.16
C LYS A 65 -18.23 -2.41 0.23
N LYS A 66 -17.13 -1.65 0.19
CA LYS A 66 -16.99 -0.44 -0.64
C LYS A 66 -16.40 -0.74 -2.02
N ASP A 67 -15.81 -1.93 -2.18
CA ASP A 67 -14.98 -2.32 -3.32
C ASP A 67 -13.85 -1.30 -3.56
N ILE A 68 -13.09 -1.00 -2.51
CA ILE A 68 -11.98 -0.03 -2.52
C ILE A 68 -10.71 -0.69 -2.01
N LEU A 69 -9.61 -0.47 -2.73
CA LEU A 69 -8.28 -0.98 -2.43
C LEU A 69 -7.31 0.16 -2.14
N ILE A 70 -6.47 -0.03 -1.12
CA ILE A 70 -5.35 0.84 -0.77
C ILE A 70 -4.07 -0.02 -0.83
N SER A 71 -3.02 0.48 -1.48
CA SER A 71 -1.72 -0.21 -1.64
C SER A 71 -0.58 0.49 -0.89
N PRO A 72 -0.49 0.38 0.45
CA PRO A 72 0.56 1.06 1.23
C PRO A 72 1.98 0.67 0.83
N LEU A 73 2.21 -0.60 0.44
CA LEU A 73 3.52 -1.10 0.05
C LEU A 73 3.98 -0.51 -1.29
N ASN A 74 3.07 -0.38 -2.25
CA ASN A 74 3.37 0.23 -3.55
C ASN A 74 3.70 1.71 -3.38
N VAL A 75 2.88 2.46 -2.63
CA VAL A 75 3.15 3.88 -2.33
C VAL A 75 4.47 4.04 -1.57
N ALA A 76 4.78 3.14 -0.62
CA ALA A 76 6.08 3.12 0.06
C ALA A 76 7.25 2.98 -0.91
N SER A 77 7.18 2.03 -1.84
CA SER A 77 8.17 1.86 -2.91
C SER A 77 8.27 3.10 -3.79
N GLN A 78 7.16 3.68 -4.21
CA GLN A 78 7.14 4.86 -5.07
C GLN A 78 7.73 6.09 -4.38
N CYS A 79 7.42 6.34 -3.11
CA CYS A 79 8.01 7.45 -2.34
C CYS A 79 9.52 7.31 -2.26
N LEU A 80 10.02 6.11 -1.93
CA LEU A 80 11.45 5.85 -1.83
C LEU A 80 12.17 5.90 -3.19
N LYS A 81 11.47 5.64 -4.29
CA LYS A 81 11.98 5.76 -5.66
C LYS A 81 11.82 7.17 -6.25
N GLY A 82 11.15 8.10 -5.54
CA GLY A 82 10.87 9.44 -6.04
C GLY A 82 9.82 9.50 -7.15
N SER A 83 8.97 8.48 -7.28
CA SER A 83 7.92 8.39 -8.30
C SER A 83 6.50 8.39 -7.72
N SER A 84 6.36 8.77 -6.44
CA SER A 84 5.06 8.80 -5.76
C SER A 84 4.25 10.02 -6.22
N PRO A 85 2.91 9.88 -6.34
CA PRO A 85 2.03 11.03 -6.48
C PRO A 85 1.94 11.85 -5.18
N TYR A 86 2.36 11.29 -4.04
CA TYR A 86 2.36 11.97 -2.74
C TYR A 86 3.71 12.62 -2.46
N SER A 87 3.67 13.84 -1.92
CA SER A 87 4.87 14.60 -1.53
C SER A 87 5.59 14.01 -0.31
N SER A 88 4.87 13.27 0.54
CA SER A 88 5.42 12.63 1.74
C SER A 88 4.56 11.45 2.20
N PHE A 89 5.10 10.62 3.11
CA PHE A 89 4.31 9.60 3.79
C PHE A 89 3.20 10.17 4.68
N LEU A 90 3.45 11.34 5.28
CA LEU A 90 2.46 12.01 6.13
C LEU A 90 1.23 12.39 5.30
N THR A 91 1.45 13.06 4.18
CA THR A 91 0.39 13.46 3.25
C THR A 91 -0.42 12.26 2.74
N TYR A 92 0.27 11.18 2.38
CA TYR A 92 -0.41 9.94 1.98
C TYR A 92 -1.32 9.38 3.10
N VAL A 93 -0.81 9.32 4.33
CA VAL A 93 -1.58 8.79 5.47
C VAL A 93 -2.79 9.67 5.78
N GLU A 94 -2.61 10.99 5.84
CA GLU A 94 -3.67 11.94 6.13
C GLU A 94 -4.80 11.84 5.08
N GLU A 95 -4.45 11.85 3.79
CA GLU A 95 -5.43 11.73 2.71
C GLU A 95 -6.20 10.39 2.76
N MET A 96 -5.53 9.27 3.03
CA MET A 96 -6.19 7.97 3.14
C MET A 96 -7.13 7.89 4.34
N ILE A 97 -6.79 8.55 5.45
CA ILE A 97 -7.65 8.63 6.62
C ILE A 97 -8.88 9.49 6.28
N GLU A 98 -8.68 10.71 5.78
CA GLU A 98 -9.78 11.63 5.44
C GLU A 98 -10.78 11.03 4.44
N GLN A 99 -10.30 10.28 3.45
CA GLN A 99 -11.15 9.69 2.40
C GLN A 99 -11.93 8.45 2.86
N HIS A 100 -11.53 7.79 3.96
CA HIS A 100 -12.03 6.45 4.30
C HIS A 100 -12.43 6.24 5.76
N SER A 101 -12.28 7.23 6.63
CA SER A 101 -12.91 7.28 7.96
C SER A 101 -14.43 7.23 7.93
#